data_AF-A0A0P0D7Z5-F1
#
_entry.id   AF-A0A0P0D7Z5-F1
#
_cell.length_a   1.000
_cell.length_b   1.000
_cell.length_c   1.000
_cell.angle_alpha   90.00
_cell.angle_beta   90.00
_cell.angle_gamma   90.00
#
_symmetry.space_group_name_H-M   'P 1'
#
loop_
_entity.id
_entity.type
_entity.pdbx_description
1 polymer ?
#
loop_
_entity_poly.entity_id
_entity_poly.type
_entity_poly.pdbx_seq_one_letter_code
_entity_poly.pdbx_strand_id
1 'polypeptide(L)' 'MKKARLGITILSAILLVIWGFKLDYNDLSYKNNSTAYLGILIMLLLIIFGIRQIIKEKN' A
#
# COMPACT_ATOMS: atom_id res chain seq x y z
N MET A 1 -7.27 -17.25 9.45
CA MET A 1 -7.03 -15.79 9.41
C MET A 1 -5.64 -15.38 8.91
N LYS A 2 -4.55 -16.06 9.28
CA LYS A 2 -3.18 -15.73 8.82
C LYS A 2 -3.01 -15.71 7.30
N LYS A 3 -3.53 -16.72 6.59
CA LYS A 3 -3.50 -16.79 5.11
C LYS A 3 -4.25 -15.62 4.44
N ALA A 4 -5.40 -15.23 4.99
CA ALA A 4 -6.17 -14.09 4.49
C ALA A 4 -5.42 -12.76 4.69
N ARG A 5 -4.81 -12.56 5.87
CA ARG A 5 -3.97 -11.38 6.14
C ARG A 5 -2.80 -11.29 5.17
N LEU A 6 -2.08 -12.39 4.98
CA LEU A 6 -0.95 -12.46 4.05
C LEU A 6 -1.39 -12.16 2.61
N GLY A 7 -2.55 -12.69 2.19
CA GLY A 7 -3.16 -12.34 0.91
C GLY A 7 -3.46 -10.85 0.75
N ILE A 8 -4.06 -10.22 1.76
CA ILE A 8 -4.35 -8.77 1.76
C ILE A 8 -3.05 -7.95 1.71
N THR A 9 -2.01 -8.35 2.46
CA THR A 9 -0.71 -7.68 2.44
C THR A 9 -0.04 -7.75 1.07
N ILE A 10 -0.05 -8.92 0.43
CA ILE A 10 0.48 -9.09 -0.93
C ILE A 10 -0.32 -8.26 -1.94
N LEU A 11 -1.65 -8.31 -1.86
CA LEU A 11 -2.52 -7.54 -2.75
C LEU A 11 -2.28 -6.03 -2.60
N SER A 12 -2.10 -5.56 -1.36
CA SER A 12 -1.78 -4.16 -1.06
C SER A 12 -0.44 -3.75 -1.67
N ALA A 13 0.57 -4.63 -1.64
CA ALA A 13 1.87 -4.39 -2.27
C ALA A 13 1.78 -4.31 -3.80
N ILE A 14 0.93 -5.12 -4.44
CA ILE A 14 0.68 -5.04 -5.89
C ILE A 14 -0.02 -3.72 -6.24
N LEU A 15 -1.07 -3.36 -5.48
CA LEU A 15 -1.80 -2.10 -5.67
C LEU A 15 -0.92 -0.87 -5.45
N LEU A 16 0.06 -0.94 -4.55
CA LEU A 16 1.03 0.13 -4.33
C LEU A 16 1.83 0.43 -5.61
N VAL A 17 2.27 -0.61 -6.31
CA VAL A 17 2.99 -0.45 -7.59
C VAL A 17 2.09 0.16 -8.66
N ILE A 18 0.82 -0.26 -8.73
CA ILE A 18 -0.17 0.30 -9.66
C ILE A 18 -0.40 1.79 -9.39
N TRP A 19 -0.50 2.20 -8.12
CA TRP A 19 -0.60 3.61 -7.78
C TRP A 19 0.65 4.41 -8.16
N GLY A 20 1.84 3.80 -8.06
CA GLY A 20 3.08 4.40 -8.55
C GLY A 20 3.02 4.73 -10.04
N PHE A 21 2.53 3.81 -10.87
CA PHE A 21 2.34 4.05 -12.31
C PHE A 21 1.28 5.11 -12.64
N LYS A 22 0.37 5.40 -11.70
CA LYS A 22 -0.68 6.40 -11.86
C LYS A 22 -0.21 7.82 -11.56
N LEU A 23 1.00 8.00 -11.03
CA LEU A 23 1.56 9.31 -10.77
C LEU A 23 1.88 10.02 -12.09
N ASP A 24 1.46 11.28 -12.17
CA ASP A 24 1.98 12.20 -13.16
C ASP A 24 3.36 12.68 -12.71
N TYR A 25 4.40 12.11 -13.30
CA TYR A 25 5.80 12.45 -13.03
C TYR A 25 6.22 13.79 -13.64
N ASN A 26 5.45 14.36 -14.58
CA ASN A 26 5.73 15.68 -15.14
C ASN A 26 5.27 16.81 -14.21
N ASP A 27 4.25 16.56 -13.40
CA ASP A 27 3.75 17.50 -12.37
C ASP A 27 3.46 16.76 -11.07
N LEU A 28 4.46 16.67 -10.20
CA LEU A 28 4.38 16.01 -8.88
C LEU A 28 3.55 16.80 -7.84
N SER A 29 2.87 17.88 -8.22
CA SER A 29 2.05 18.64 -7.28
C SER A 29 0.92 17.80 -6.70
N TYR A 30 0.58 18.09 -5.44
CA TYR A 30 -0.54 17.42 -4.76
C TYR A 30 -1.86 17.61 -5.50
N LYS A 31 -2.03 18.73 -6.22
CA LYS A 31 -3.26 19.02 -6.96
C LYS A 31 -3.58 17.95 -7.99
N ASN A 32 -2.59 17.53 -8.78
CA ASN A 32 -2.78 16.55 -9.84
C ASN A 32 -2.63 15.10 -9.35
N ASN A 33 -1.86 14.89 -8.28
CA ASN A 33 -1.54 13.54 -7.78
C ASN A 33 -2.23 13.17 -6.46
N SER A 34 -3.13 13.99 -5.93
CA SER A 34 -3.78 13.78 -4.62
C SER A 34 -4.36 12.37 -4.46
N THR A 35 -5.09 11.89 -5.48
CA THR A 35 -5.67 10.54 -5.46
C THR A 35 -4.59 9.45 -5.44
N ALA A 36 -3.53 9.60 -6.25
CA ALA A 36 -2.44 8.64 -6.27
C ALA A 36 -1.68 8.60 -4.95
N TYR A 37 -1.39 9.76 -4.36
CA TYR A 37 -0.76 9.86 -3.06
C TYR A 37 -1.60 9.25 -1.94
N LEU A 38 -2.91 9.49 -1.92
CA LEU A 38 -3.81 8.83 -0.95
C LEU A 38 -3.84 7.32 -1.13
N GLY A 39 -3.85 6.84 -2.38
CA GLY A 39 -3.76 5.42 -2.69
C GLY A 39 -2.47 4.79 -2.16
N ILE A 40 -1.32 5.42 -2.45
CA ILE A 40 0.00 5.02 -1.94
C ILE A 40 0.00 4.98 -0.42
N LEU A 41 -0.50 6.04 0.24
CA LEU A 41 -0.55 6.14 1.69
C LEU A 41 -1.35 5.00 2.33
N ILE A 42 -2.56 4.72 1.81
CA ILE A 42 -3.42 3.63 2.32
C ILE A 42 -2.73 2.28 2.13
N MET A 43 -2.14 2.02 0.96
CA MET A 43 -1.45 0.76 0.70
C MET A 43 -0.25 0.57 1.63
N LEU A 44 0.54 1.61 1.88
CA LEU A 44 1.66 1.56 2.83
C LEU A 44 1.19 1.22 4.25
N LEU A 45 0.10 1.85 4.72
CA LEU A 45 -0.47 1.57 6.04
C LEU A 45 -0.95 0.11 6.16
N LEU A 46 -1.62 -0.41 5.13
CA LEU A 46 -2.07 -1.81 5.11
C LEU A 46 -0.91 -2.81 5.13
N ILE A 47 0.16 -2.52 4.39
CA ILE A 47 1.36 -3.35 4.37
C ILE A 47 2.04 -3.35 5.74
N ILE A 48 2.27 -2.18 6.32
CA ILE A 48 2.90 -2.04 7.65
C ILE A 48 2.08 -2.78 8.71
N PHE A 49 0.77 -2.57 8.72
CA PHE A 49 -0.13 -3.24 9.65
C PHE A 49 -0.11 -4.76 9.49
N GLY A 50 -0.17 -5.23 8.23
CA GLY A 50 -0.10 -6.65 7.90
C GLY A 50 1.20 -7.31 8.38
N ILE A 51 2.35 -6.69 8.09
CA ILE A 51 3.67 -7.18 8.51
C ILE A 51 3.77 -7.19 10.04
N ARG A 52 3.39 -6.11 10.71
CA ARG A 52 3.44 -6.01 12.19
C ARG A 52 2.64 -7.13 12.84
N GLN A 53 1.47 -7.46 12.31
CA GLN A 53 0.63 -8.52 12.85
C GLN A 53 1.21 -9.92 12.57
N ILE A 54 1.82 -10.15 11.40
CA ILE A 54 2.52 -11.40 11.09
C ILE A 54 3.70 -11.63 12.05
N ILE A 55 4.47 -10.58 12.36
CA ILE A 55 5.58 -10.64 13.32
C ILE A 55 5.06 -10.94 14.73
N LYS A 56 3.99 -10.25 15.17
CA LYS A 56 3.36 -10.50 16.48
C LYS A 56 2.86 -11.93 16.65
N GLU A 57 2.41 -12.58 15.58
CA GLU A 57 1.98 -13.99 15.61
C GLU A 57 3.12 -15.02 15.60
N LYS A 58 4.37 -14.58 15.38
CA LYS A 58 5.54 -15.46 15.32
C LYS A 58 6.27 -15.53 16.67
N ASN A 59 6.18 -14.48 17.48
CA ASN A 59 6.70 -14.40 18.85
C ASN A 59 5.66 -14.83 19.86
#